data_AF-Q3ASK6-F1
#
_entry.id   AF-Q3ASK6-F1
#
_cell.length_a   1.000
_cell.length_b   1.000
_cell.length_c   1.000
_cell.angle_alpha   90.00
_cell.angle_beta   90.00
_cell.angle_gamma   90.00
#
_symmetry.space_group_name_H-M   'P 1'
#
loop_
_entity.id
_entity.type
_entity.pdbx_description
1 polymer ?
#
loop_
_entity_poly.entity_id
_entity_poly.type
_entity_poly.pdbx_seq_one_letter_code
_entity_poly.pdbx_strand_id
1 'polypeptide(L)'
;MNFGAWDGKHFSNCNHLIANQWKGCFIEGNIDRYRELVATYSENKDVVCLNFFIKYQSRLLLIEFNPTIPNDVIFIQEKSNNVHQGSSLLALIILGKEKGYELVCCTTCNAFFVKKELYSFFNLKSNSIYSLYQPLCDGRIFHGYDSKIFVVGMSKLLWSNISIDSSDFQVLPKSMRYFNDAQ
;
A
#
# COMPACT_ATOMS: atom_id res chain seq x y z
N MET A 1 10.32 4.48 -5.04
CA MET A 1 8.97 5.07 -4.89
C MET A 1 9.16 6.57 -4.67
N ASN A 2 8.55 7.42 -5.50
CA ASN A 2 8.52 8.88 -5.28
C ASN A 2 7.16 9.20 -4.65
N PHE A 3 7.15 9.88 -3.51
CA PHE A 3 5.91 10.35 -2.90
C PHE A 3 5.34 11.48 -3.75
N GLY A 4 4.20 11.25 -4.40
CA GLY A 4 3.54 12.24 -5.25
C GLY A 4 2.04 11.96 -5.35
N ALA A 5 1.23 13.01 -5.34
CA ALA A 5 -0.24 12.99 -5.31
C ALA A 5 -0.88 12.62 -6.67
N TRP A 6 -0.19 11.81 -7.48
CA TRP A 6 -0.60 11.39 -8.81
C TRP A 6 -1.10 12.56 -9.71
N ASP A 7 -2.39 12.64 -10.04
CA ASP A 7 -3.01 13.56 -11.02
C ASP A 7 -3.88 14.64 -10.37
N GLY A 8 -4.04 14.56 -9.04
CA GLY A 8 -4.93 15.45 -8.30
C GLY A 8 -6.43 15.32 -8.65
N LYS A 9 -6.88 14.27 -9.36
CA LYS A 9 -8.29 14.06 -9.75
C LYS A 9 -8.89 12.78 -9.22
N HIS A 10 -8.23 11.63 -9.41
CA HIS A 10 -8.78 10.35 -8.96
C HIS A 10 -8.46 10.15 -7.47
N PHE A 11 -9.52 10.00 -6.66
CA PHE A 11 -9.45 9.88 -5.19
C PHE A 11 -8.79 11.06 -4.44
N SER A 12 -8.68 12.23 -5.07
CA SER A 12 -8.08 13.41 -4.43
C SER A 12 -9.11 14.22 -3.64
N ASN A 13 -8.94 14.26 -2.31
CA ASN A 13 -9.67 15.19 -1.43
C ASN A 13 -9.51 16.66 -1.89
N CYS A 14 -8.41 16.99 -2.59
CA CYS A 14 -8.13 18.34 -3.08
C CYS A 14 -9.07 18.77 -4.22
N ASN A 15 -9.51 17.83 -5.07
CA ASN A 15 -10.44 18.14 -6.15
C ASN A 15 -11.82 18.57 -5.60
N HIS A 16 -12.25 17.96 -4.49
CA HIS A 16 -13.49 18.35 -3.82
C HIS A 16 -13.41 19.76 -3.21
N LEU A 17 -12.24 20.18 -2.72
CA LEU A 17 -12.03 21.53 -2.19
C LEU A 17 -12.06 22.60 -3.30
N ILE A 18 -11.43 22.34 -4.45
CA ILE A 18 -11.49 23.25 -5.61
C ILE A 18 -12.93 23.42 -6.10
N ALA A 19 -13.69 22.34 -6.22
CA ALA A 19 -15.10 22.40 -6.63
C ALA A 19 -15.95 23.27 -5.69
N ASN A 20 -15.50 23.47 -4.45
CA ASN A 20 -16.11 24.35 -3.45
C ASN A 20 -15.44 25.74 -3.36
N GLN A 21 -14.84 26.23 -4.46
CA GLN A 21 -14.28 27.59 -4.61
C GLN A 21 -13.03 27.90 -3.77
N TRP A 22 -12.30 26.89 -3.33
CA TRP A 22 -11.00 27.12 -2.68
C TRP A 22 -9.93 27.44 -3.73
N LYS A 23 -9.10 28.45 -3.45
CA LYS A 23 -7.89 28.73 -4.22
C LYS A 23 -6.86 27.64 -4.00
N GLY A 24 -6.27 27.13 -5.08
CA GLY A 24 -5.36 25.99 -5.06
C GLY A 24 -3.96 26.34 -5.55
N CYS A 25 -2.92 25.77 -4.93
CA CYS A 25 -1.56 25.77 -5.47
C CYS A 25 -1.12 24.32 -5.64
N PHE A 26 -0.99 23.89 -6.90
CA PHE A 26 -0.67 22.51 -7.26
C PHE A 26 0.75 22.46 -7.79
N ILE A 27 1.55 21.58 -7.22
CA ILE A 27 2.97 21.45 -7.54
C ILE A 27 3.21 20.05 -8.08
N GLU A 28 3.66 19.96 -9.33
CA GLU A 28 3.95 18.69 -10.00
C GLU A 28 5.39 18.72 -10.53
N GLY A 29 6.23 17.80 -10.08
CA GLY A 29 7.65 17.78 -10.43
C GLY A 29 7.93 17.17 -11.80
N ASN A 30 7.12 16.20 -12.25
CA ASN A 30 7.26 15.60 -13.57
C ASN A 30 6.69 16.53 -14.65
N ILE A 31 7.47 16.78 -15.70
CA ILE A 31 7.10 17.75 -16.75
C ILE A 31 5.86 17.35 -17.55
N ASP A 32 5.66 16.05 -17.82
CA ASP A 32 4.52 15.57 -18.60
C ASP A 32 3.24 15.65 -17.78
N ARG A 33 3.29 15.24 -16.52
CA ARG A 33 2.16 15.38 -15.58
C ARG A 33 1.83 16.83 -15.27
N TYR A 34 2.84 17.69 -15.20
CA TYR A 34 2.61 19.12 -15.03
C TYR A 34 1.83 19.71 -16.21
N ARG A 35 2.10 19.26 -17.44
CA ARG A 35 1.32 19.68 -18.62
C ARG A 35 -0.14 19.21 -18.53
N GLU A 36 -0.37 17.98 -18.09
CA GLU A 36 -1.73 17.46 -17.85
C GLU A 36 -2.47 18.24 -16.76
N LEU A 37 -1.77 18.61 -15.69
CA LEU A 37 -2.28 19.43 -14.58
C LEU A 37 -2.69 20.83 -15.07
N VAL A 38 -1.84 21.49 -15.88
CA VAL A 38 -2.16 22.80 -16.47
C VAL A 38 -3.34 22.70 -17.42
N ALA A 39 -3.39 21.68 -18.27
CA ALA A 39 -4.52 21.48 -19.19
C ALA A 39 -5.84 21.31 -18.42
N THR A 40 -5.79 20.55 -17.33
CA THR A 40 -6.93 20.32 -16.43
C THR A 40 -7.51 21.60 -15.85
N TYR A 41 -6.67 22.50 -15.37
CA TYR A 41 -7.10 23.70 -14.63
C TYR A 41 -6.99 24.97 -15.47
N SER A 42 -6.90 24.84 -16.79
CA SER A 42 -6.66 25.95 -17.73
C SER A 42 -7.70 27.07 -17.65
N GLU A 43 -8.96 26.74 -17.32
CA GLU A 43 -10.05 27.71 -17.16
C GLU A 43 -10.22 28.20 -15.72
N ASN A 44 -9.53 27.60 -14.74
CA ASN A 44 -9.69 27.93 -13.33
C ASN A 44 -8.57 28.88 -12.84
N LYS A 45 -8.87 30.18 -12.86
CA LYS A 45 -7.93 31.24 -12.45
C LYS A 45 -7.56 31.24 -10.97
N ASP A 46 -8.32 30.51 -10.15
CA ASP A 46 -8.06 30.36 -8.71
C ASP A 46 -7.07 29.22 -8.41
N VAL A 47 -6.60 28.51 -9.46
CA VAL A 47 -5.62 27.43 -9.34
C VAL A 47 -4.29 27.84 -9.97
N VAL A 48 -3.24 27.88 -9.16
CA VAL A 48 -1.86 28.07 -9.61
C VAL A 48 -1.20 26.70 -9.78
N CYS A 49 -0.66 26.42 -10.95
CA CYS A 49 0.12 25.22 -11.24
C CYS A 49 1.61 25.56 -11.29
N LEU A 50 2.47 24.84 -10.57
CA LEU A 50 3.92 25.03 -10.56
C LEU A 50 4.63 23.73 -10.95
N ASN A 51 5.60 23.82 -11.87
CA ASN A 51 6.50 22.70 -12.17
C ASN A 51 7.73 22.76 -11.26
N PHE A 52 7.63 22.19 -10.07
CA PHE A 52 8.71 22.27 -9.08
C PHE A 52 8.88 20.94 -8.35
N PHE A 53 10.12 20.53 -8.13
CA PHE A 53 10.42 19.46 -7.18
C PHE A 53 10.60 20.08 -5.80
N ILE A 54 9.58 19.92 -4.96
CA ILE A 54 9.71 20.28 -3.55
C ILE A 54 10.66 19.27 -2.88
N LYS A 55 11.90 19.70 -2.58
CA LYS A 55 12.80 18.98 -1.67
C LYS A 55 12.43 19.28 -0.22
N TYR A 56 11.18 19.03 0.15
CA TYR A 56 10.77 19.08 1.54
C TYR A 56 10.95 17.70 2.14
N GLN A 57 11.81 17.59 3.14
CA GLN A 57 11.87 16.38 3.95
C GLN A 57 10.78 16.47 5.00
N SER A 58 9.62 15.91 4.69
CA SER A 58 8.47 15.85 5.59
C SER A 58 8.85 15.26 6.94
N ARG A 59 8.30 15.81 8.03
CA ARG A 59 8.50 15.26 9.38
C ARG A 59 7.66 14.00 9.61
N LEU A 60 6.53 13.91 8.92
CA LEU A 60 5.55 12.83 8.94
C LEU A 60 5.21 12.43 7.50
N LEU A 61 5.18 11.12 7.23
CA LEU A 61 4.66 10.53 6.02
C LEU A 61 3.45 9.68 6.38
N LEU A 62 2.38 9.81 5.61
CA LEU A 62 1.23 8.91 5.63
C LEU A 62 1.25 8.19 4.29
N ILE A 63 1.32 6.85 4.32
CA ILE A 63 1.42 6.03 3.13
C ILE A 63 0.37 4.93 3.19
N GLU A 64 -0.45 4.83 2.16
CA GLU A 64 -1.37 3.72 1.97
C GLU A 64 -0.61 2.44 1.58
N PHE A 65 -1.02 1.32 2.16
CA PHE A 65 -0.50 -0.02 1.85
C PHE A 65 -1.66 -0.99 1.63
N ASN A 66 -1.38 -2.16 1.05
CA ASN A 66 -2.41 -3.18 0.90
C ASN A 66 -2.54 -3.99 2.21
N PRO A 67 -3.67 -3.87 2.93
CA PRO A 67 -3.88 -4.52 4.22
C PRO A 67 -4.14 -6.03 4.15
N THR A 68 -4.33 -6.58 2.94
CA THR A 68 -4.51 -8.02 2.74
C THR A 68 -3.17 -8.76 2.61
N ILE A 69 -2.05 -8.03 2.57
CA ILE A 69 -0.72 -8.64 2.48
C ILE A 69 -0.18 -8.89 3.90
N PRO A 70 0.26 -10.13 4.21
CA PRO A 70 0.86 -10.48 5.50
C PRO A 70 2.05 -9.62 5.92
N ASN A 71 2.26 -9.52 7.23
CA ASN A 71 3.33 -8.72 7.84
C ASN A 71 4.75 -9.22 7.53
N ASP A 72 4.92 -10.48 7.15
CA ASP A 72 6.20 -11.12 6.81
C ASP A 72 6.49 -11.14 5.30
N VAL A 73 5.59 -10.60 4.47
CA VAL A 73 5.76 -10.60 3.01
C VAL A 73 6.29 -9.26 2.52
N ILE A 74 7.36 -9.31 1.73
CA ILE A 74 7.84 -8.16 0.95
C ILE A 74 7.18 -8.24 -0.43
N PHE A 75 6.25 -7.33 -0.69
CA PHE A 75 5.62 -7.18 -2.00
C PHE A 75 5.65 -5.72 -2.43
N ILE A 76 6.16 -5.47 -3.62
CA ILE A 76 6.26 -4.14 -4.22
C ILE A 76 5.50 -4.21 -5.53
N GLN A 77 4.43 -3.43 -5.65
CA GLN A 77 3.73 -3.35 -6.93
C GLN A 77 4.63 -2.76 -8.02
N GLU A 78 4.39 -3.15 -9.26
CA GLU A 78 5.07 -2.56 -10.41
C GLU A 78 4.79 -1.06 -10.49
N LYS A 79 5.79 -0.28 -10.93
CA LYS A 79 5.65 1.14 -11.22
C LYS A 79 4.95 1.33 -12.56
N SER A 80 3.66 1.04 -12.58
CA SER A 80 2.80 1.14 -13.76
C SER A 80 1.47 1.78 -13.37
N ASN A 81 0.96 2.67 -14.23
CA ASN A 81 -0.31 3.34 -13.96
C ASN A 81 -1.52 2.42 -14.12
N ASN A 82 -1.31 1.23 -14.68
CA ASN A 82 -2.37 0.25 -14.92
C ASN A 82 -2.46 -0.79 -13.79
N VAL A 83 -1.60 -0.69 -12.77
CA VAL A 83 -1.48 -1.67 -11.68
C VAL A 83 -1.90 -1.05 -10.35
N HIS A 84 -2.92 -1.65 -9.73
CA HIS A 84 -3.56 -1.16 -8.50
C HIS A 84 -3.56 -2.22 -7.40
N GLN A 85 -2.41 -2.86 -7.17
CA GLN A 85 -2.27 -3.97 -6.22
C GLN A 85 -1.94 -3.49 -4.80
N GLY A 86 -1.35 -2.30 -4.66
CA GLY A 86 -0.74 -1.82 -3.42
C GLY A 86 0.56 -2.57 -3.08
N SER A 87 1.40 -1.97 -2.24
CA SER A 87 2.62 -2.62 -1.70
C SER A 87 2.38 -3.14 -0.29
N SER A 88 3.23 -4.06 0.17
CA SER A 88 3.15 -4.56 1.55
C SER A 88 3.65 -3.53 2.56
N LEU A 89 3.14 -3.57 3.79
CA LEU A 89 3.60 -2.72 4.88
C LEU A 89 5.10 -2.94 5.17
N LEU A 90 5.56 -4.19 5.12
CA LEU A 90 6.97 -4.52 5.35
C LEU A 90 7.90 -3.86 4.32
N ALA A 91 7.52 -3.86 3.04
CA ALA A 91 8.30 -3.18 1.99
C ALA A 91 8.40 -1.66 2.26
N LEU A 92 7.31 -1.04 2.71
CA LEU A 92 7.31 0.38 3.08
C LEU A 92 8.14 0.67 4.32
N ILE A 93 8.15 -0.21 5.33
CA ILE A 93 9.01 -0.08 6.51
C ILE A 93 10.49 -0.11 6.13
N ILE A 94 10.88 -1.06 5.27
CA ILE A 94 12.26 -1.18 4.79
C ILE A 94 12.68 0.10 4.07
N LEU A 95 11.84 0.59 3.13
CA LEU A 95 12.09 1.82 2.41
C LEU A 95 12.12 3.04 3.35
N GLY A 96 11.20 3.13 4.30
CA GLY A 96 11.14 4.20 5.29
C GLY A 96 12.45 4.30 6.08
N LYS A 97 12.95 3.16 6.57
CA LYS A 97 14.23 3.09 7.29
C LYS A 97 15.41 3.54 6.42
N GLU A 98 15.47 3.09 5.17
CA GLU A 98 16.49 3.51 4.19
C GLU A 98 16.44 5.03 3.95
N LYS A 99 15.25 5.64 4.01
CA LYS A 99 15.05 7.09 3.85
C LYS A 99 15.12 7.88 5.16
N GLY A 100 15.49 7.26 6.28
CA GLY A 100 15.64 7.92 7.58
C GLY A 100 14.33 8.15 8.34
N TYR A 101 13.34 7.29 8.14
CA TYR A 101 12.05 7.32 8.83
C TYR A 101 11.80 6.04 9.65
N GLU A 102 10.98 6.16 10.68
CA GLU A 102 10.53 5.08 11.56
C GLU A 102 9.00 5.00 11.54
N LEU A 103 8.46 3.78 11.52
CA LEU A 103 7.02 3.54 11.65
C LEU A 103 6.58 3.82 13.10
N VAL A 104 5.50 4.57 13.29
CA VAL A 104 4.99 4.91 14.62
C VAL A 104 3.56 4.43 14.88
N CYS A 105 2.73 4.31 13.85
CA CYS A 105 1.39 3.71 13.98
C CYS A 105 0.85 3.30 12.62
N CYS A 106 -0.18 2.46 12.64
CA CYS A 106 -0.97 2.09 11.48
C CYS A 106 -2.47 2.25 11.79
N THR A 107 -3.24 2.62 10.77
CA THR A 107 -4.67 2.32 10.70
C THR A 107 -4.87 1.01 9.95
N THR A 108 -6.10 0.69 9.54
CA THR A 108 -6.38 -0.48 8.70
C THR A 108 -5.56 -0.49 7.41
N CYS A 109 -5.38 0.63 6.71
CA CYS A 109 -4.69 0.68 5.41
C CYS A 109 -3.63 1.79 5.28
N ASN A 110 -3.42 2.61 6.31
CA ASN A 110 -2.44 3.71 6.29
C ASN A 110 -1.34 3.47 7.32
N ALA A 111 -0.10 3.65 6.90
CA ALA A 111 1.08 3.62 7.74
C ALA A 111 1.62 5.04 7.96
N PHE A 112 1.96 5.36 9.21
CA PHE A 112 2.48 6.65 9.61
C PHE A 112 3.95 6.52 9.97
N PHE A 113 4.79 7.22 9.22
CA PHE A 113 6.24 7.25 9.43
C PHE A 113 6.68 8.63 9.86
N VAL A 114 7.56 8.72 10.85
CA VAL A 114 8.19 9.99 11.21
C VAL A 114 9.68 9.93 10.94
N LYS A 115 10.30 11.10 10.77
CA LYS A 115 11.76 11.16 10.73
C LYS A 115 12.36 10.48 11.97
N LYS A 116 13.48 9.79 11.78
CA LYS A 116 14.14 9.01 12.84
C LYS A 116 14.43 9.85 14.09
N GLU A 117 14.83 11.12 13.95
CA GLU A 117 15.07 12.02 15.08
C GLU A 117 13.81 12.36 15.90
N LEU A 118 12.61 12.14 15.36
CA LEU A 118 11.34 12.39 16.03
C LEU A 118 10.74 11.14 16.68
N TYR A 119 11.28 9.95 16.40
CA TYR A 119 10.71 8.68 16.86
C TYR A 119 10.61 8.60 18.39
N SER A 120 11.60 9.12 19.12
CA SER A 120 11.64 9.06 20.58
C SER A 120 10.47 9.79 21.26
N PHE A 121 9.87 10.81 20.63
CA PHE A 121 8.74 11.53 21.19
C PHE A 121 7.47 10.67 21.32
N PHE A 122 7.39 9.54 20.61
CA PHE A 122 6.23 8.65 20.64
C PHE A 122 6.25 7.66 21.81
N ASN A 123 7.38 7.50 22.50
CA ASN A 123 7.52 6.61 23.66
C ASN A 123 6.99 5.18 23.44
N LEU A 124 7.19 4.64 22.22
CA LEU A 124 6.73 3.30 21.87
C LEU A 124 7.60 2.23 22.52
N LYS A 125 6.96 1.21 23.11
CA LYS A 125 7.68 0.03 23.65
C LYS A 125 8.39 -0.78 22.55
N SER A 126 7.83 -0.79 21.35
CA SER A 126 8.35 -1.51 20.19
C SER A 126 7.77 -0.92 18.91
N ASN A 127 8.59 -0.76 17.88
CA ASN A 127 8.17 -0.47 16.51
C ASN A 127 8.13 -1.72 15.62
N SER A 128 8.06 -2.91 16.23
CA SER A 128 7.81 -4.14 15.48
C SER A 128 6.49 -4.02 14.73
N ILE A 129 6.47 -4.47 13.46
CA ILE A 129 5.26 -4.49 12.64
C ILE A 129 4.10 -5.21 13.34
N TYR A 130 4.40 -6.32 14.04
CA TYR A 130 3.42 -7.11 14.80
C TYR A 130 2.88 -6.39 16.04
N SER A 131 3.63 -5.43 16.59
CA SER A 131 3.18 -4.60 17.71
C SER A 131 2.27 -3.46 17.24
N LEU A 132 2.44 -3.01 16.00
CA LEU A 132 1.80 -1.81 15.46
C LEU A 132 0.64 -2.11 14.51
N TYR A 133 0.56 -3.32 13.96
CA TYR A 133 -0.42 -3.64 12.93
C TYR A 133 -0.78 -5.12 12.88
N GLN A 134 -2.09 -5.39 12.82
CA GLN A 134 -2.68 -6.69 12.54
C GLN A 134 -3.31 -6.66 11.14
N PRO A 135 -2.86 -7.50 10.19
CA PRO A 135 -3.41 -7.51 8.84
C PRO A 135 -4.85 -8.02 8.79
N LEU A 136 -5.62 -7.55 7.81
CA LEU A 136 -6.99 -8.03 7.57
C LEU A 136 -7.01 -9.47 7.05
N CYS A 137 -5.95 -9.87 6.33
CA CYS A 137 -5.75 -11.23 5.86
C CYS A 137 -4.31 -11.65 6.17
N ASP A 138 -4.11 -12.86 6.67
CA ASP A 138 -2.79 -13.44 6.94
C ASP A 138 -2.63 -14.76 6.17
N GLY A 139 -2.78 -14.67 4.85
CA GLY A 139 -2.88 -15.80 3.93
C GLY A 139 -1.60 -16.62 3.79
N ARG A 140 -1.69 -17.95 3.85
CA ARG A 140 -0.61 -18.90 3.45
C ARG A 140 -1.17 -20.02 2.59
N ILE A 141 -0.34 -20.49 1.65
CA ILE A 141 -0.60 -21.67 0.83
C ILE A 141 0.52 -22.68 1.07
N PHE A 142 0.16 -23.92 1.40
CA PHE A 142 1.09 -25.04 1.59
C PHE A 142 0.44 -26.35 1.13
N HIS A 143 1.18 -27.45 1.10
CA HIS A 143 0.61 -28.77 0.79
C HIS A 143 1.01 -29.83 1.83
N GLY A 144 0.13 -30.82 2.02
CA GLY A 144 0.41 -32.00 2.85
C GLY A 144 1.27 -33.04 2.13
N TYR A 145 1.60 -34.12 2.85
CA TYR A 145 2.28 -35.30 2.29
C TYR A 145 1.48 -35.99 1.19
N ASP A 146 0.14 -35.93 1.27
CA ASP A 146 -0.79 -36.41 0.27
C ASP A 146 -0.93 -35.47 -0.94
N SER A 147 -0.11 -34.42 -1.02
CA SER A 147 -0.17 -33.37 -2.05
C SER A 147 -1.47 -32.55 -2.05
N LYS A 148 -2.29 -32.62 -1.00
CA LYS A 148 -3.44 -31.73 -0.85
C LYS A 148 -2.96 -30.32 -0.51
N ILE A 149 -3.42 -29.33 -1.28
CA ILE A 149 -3.11 -27.91 -1.02
C ILE A 149 -4.02 -27.38 0.08
N PHE A 150 -3.50 -26.53 0.94
CA PHE A 150 -4.22 -25.83 2.00
C PHE A 150 -4.03 -24.34 1.83
N VAL A 151 -5.14 -23.61 1.93
CA VAL A 151 -5.18 -22.14 1.99
C VAL A 151 -5.68 -21.78 3.38
N VAL A 152 -4.87 -21.07 4.15
CA VAL A 152 -5.18 -20.66 5.53
C VAL A 152 -5.04 -19.14 5.66
N GLY A 153 -5.84 -18.50 6.51
CA GLY A 153 -5.76 -17.05 6.75
C GLY A 153 -6.21 -16.16 5.58
N MET A 154 -6.71 -16.75 4.49
CA MET A 154 -7.23 -16.07 3.30
C MET A 154 -8.50 -16.78 2.82
N SER A 155 -9.59 -16.68 3.58
CA SER A 155 -10.87 -17.31 3.25
C SER A 155 -11.71 -16.51 2.25
N LYS A 156 -11.24 -15.33 1.85
CA LYS A 156 -11.99 -14.39 1.02
C LYS A 156 -11.08 -13.45 0.24
N LEU A 157 -11.40 -13.23 -1.03
CA LEU A 157 -10.90 -12.11 -1.81
C LEU A 157 -11.62 -10.85 -1.34
N LEU A 158 -11.01 -10.12 -0.39
CA LEU A 158 -11.63 -9.03 0.35
C LEU A 158 -12.33 -7.99 -0.54
N TRP A 159 -11.63 -7.53 -1.59
CA TRP A 159 -12.09 -6.42 -2.45
C TRP A 159 -13.25 -6.82 -3.38
N SER A 160 -13.27 -8.06 -3.86
CA SER A 160 -14.36 -8.59 -4.69
C SER A 160 -15.46 -9.27 -3.88
N ASN A 161 -15.27 -9.42 -2.57
CA ASN A 161 -16.19 -10.08 -1.66
C ASN A 161 -16.50 -11.56 -2.02
N ILE A 162 -15.53 -12.27 -2.62
CA ILE A 162 -15.68 -13.67 -3.05
C ILE A 162 -15.00 -14.59 -2.03
N SER A 163 -15.74 -15.53 -1.46
CA SER A 163 -15.18 -16.58 -0.60
C SER A 163 -14.32 -17.54 -1.41
N ILE A 164 -13.24 -18.01 -0.79
CA ILE A 164 -12.33 -19.00 -1.39
C ILE A 164 -12.04 -20.11 -0.39
N ASP A 165 -11.89 -21.31 -0.90
CA ASP A 165 -11.56 -22.51 -0.14
C ASP A 165 -10.30 -23.19 -0.69
N SER A 166 -9.69 -24.04 0.12
CA SER A 166 -8.56 -24.86 -0.33
C SER A 166 -8.89 -25.68 -1.58
N SER A 167 -10.15 -26.10 -1.77
CA SER A 167 -10.60 -26.86 -2.94
C SER A 167 -10.45 -26.11 -4.26
N ASP A 168 -10.49 -24.77 -4.27
CA ASP A 168 -10.35 -23.94 -5.47
C ASP A 168 -8.93 -23.96 -6.06
N PHE A 169 -7.94 -24.39 -5.27
CA PHE A 169 -6.51 -24.34 -5.63
C PHE A 169 -5.92 -25.71 -5.94
N GLN A 170 -6.71 -26.77 -5.88
CA GLN A 170 -6.18 -28.12 -6.00
C GLN A 170 -5.75 -28.42 -7.44
N VAL A 171 -4.51 -28.89 -7.59
CA VAL A 171 -3.97 -29.29 -8.90
C VAL A 171 -4.29 -30.76 -9.21
N LEU A 172 -4.13 -31.66 -8.23
CA LEU A 172 -4.40 -33.09 -8.42
C LEU A 172 -5.87 -33.44 -8.12
N PRO A 173 -6.48 -34.41 -8.83
CA PRO A 173 -7.78 -34.95 -8.44
C PRO A 173 -7.68 -35.69 -7.11
N LYS A 174 -8.80 -35.80 -6.37
CA LYS A 174 -8.83 -36.48 -5.06
C LYS A 174 -8.27 -37.90 -5.09
N SER A 175 -8.47 -38.63 -6.18
CA SER A 175 -7.97 -40.01 -6.37
C SER A 175 -6.44 -40.11 -6.41
N MET A 176 -5.73 -39.00 -6.65
CA MET A 176 -4.27 -38.94 -6.69
C MET A 176 -3.66 -38.29 -5.45
N ARG A 177 -4.48 -37.92 -4.44
CA ARG A 177 -4.03 -37.27 -3.21
C ARG A 177 -3.88 -38.28 -2.08
N TYR A 178 -2.79 -39.02 -2.12
CA TYR A 178 -2.42 -39.98 -1.08
C TYR A 178 -0.90 -40.10 -0.99
N PHE A 179 -0.39 -40.38 0.20
CA PHE A 179 1.03 -40.61 0.44
C PHE A 179 1.27 -42.11 0.57
N ASN A 180 2.20 -42.67 -0.21
CA ASN A 180 2.43 -44.12 -0.28
C ASN A 180 3.41 -44.67 0.75
N ASP A 181 4.15 -43.81 1.46
CA ASP A 181 5.25 -44.25 2.33
C ASP A 181 4.92 -44.13 3.82
N ALA A 182 3.75 -44.64 4.22
CA ALA A 182 3.55 -45.05 5.62
C ALA A 182 4.11 -46.47 5.79
N GLN A 183 5.43 -46.56 6.00
CA GLN A 183 6.04 -47.70 6.70
C GLN A 183 6.01 -47.46 8.20
#